data_AF-A0A0M0K3Z8-F1
#
_entry.id   AF-A0A0M0K3Z8-F1
#
_cell.length_a   1.000
_cell.length_b   1.000
_cell.length_c   1.000
_cell.angle_alpha   90.00
_cell.angle_beta   90.00
_cell.angle_gamma   90.00
#
_symmetry.space_group_name_H-M   'P 1'
#
loop_
_entity.id
_entity.type
_entity.pdbx_description
1 polymer ?
#
loop_
_entity_poly.entity_id
_entity_poly.type
_entity_poly.pdbx_seq_one_letter_code
_entity_poly.pdbx_strand_id
1 'polypeptide(L)'
;MGERIATQLELQAMNTWAETVATQLETSSSIASLRERITALSDFSTSNFPRATHSLPVLYMFSGTDLITAHALFPNAPEYHLVADFPVGHPSCFLDAACTSQANESATAFFKHWANLRFARQSTNLMRRAFERVGQLPALLVSLRLMGQPLIHAATQDVMPPSLSAGIKTRAAPHWILRNRWMAAWVLEHSAATLHDESGLRPCFYNASEGLVGSDWQTVRRGHFADFENREVRWYPGEKAELKAFFQGPELPFQFGYAQHGGLGVLLAAWRREVL
;
A
#
# COMPACT_ATOMS: atom_id res chain seq x y z
N MET A 1 -24.40 -3.82 -14.85
CA MET A 1 -23.06 -3.26 -15.12
C MET A 1 -22.06 -4.29 -14.67
N GLY A 2 -21.18 -4.74 -15.57
CA GLY A 2 -20.46 -6.01 -15.41
C GLY A 2 -19.02 -5.82 -14.95
N GLU A 3 -18.65 -6.58 -13.93
CA GLU A 3 -17.26 -6.95 -13.68
C GLU A 3 -16.64 -7.50 -14.98
N ARG A 4 -15.45 -7.02 -15.34
CA ARG A 4 -14.70 -7.53 -16.49
C ARG A 4 -13.66 -8.50 -15.97
N ILE A 5 -13.80 -9.76 -16.36
CA ILE A 5 -12.84 -10.82 -16.07
C ILE A 5 -11.79 -10.86 -17.19
N ALA A 6 -10.51 -10.91 -16.83
CA ALA A 6 -9.42 -11.08 -17.79
C ALA A 6 -9.55 -12.42 -18.51
N THR A 7 -9.34 -12.40 -19.82
CA THR A 7 -9.36 -13.61 -20.65
C THR A 7 -8.15 -14.51 -20.35
N GLN A 8 -8.24 -15.80 -20.69
CA GLN A 8 -7.11 -16.72 -20.56
C GLN A 8 -5.87 -16.26 -21.33
N LEU A 9 -6.06 -15.65 -22.51
CA LEU A 9 -4.97 -15.08 -23.30
C LEU A 9 -4.28 -13.92 -22.55
N GLU A 10 -5.05 -13.03 -21.92
CA GLU A 10 -4.50 -11.95 -21.11
C GLU A 10 -3.78 -12.46 -19.87
N LEU A 11 -4.32 -13.46 -19.17
CA LEU A 11 -3.67 -14.09 -18.01
C LEU A 11 -2.32 -14.72 -18.40
N GLN A 12 -2.25 -15.42 -19.53
CA GLN A 12 -1.01 -16.01 -20.04
C GLN A 12 0.01 -14.94 -20.41
N ALA A 13 -0.42 -13.87 -21.10
CA ALA A 13 0.45 -12.76 -21.48
C ALA A 13 1.00 -12.03 -20.24
N MET A 14 0.15 -11.76 -19.25
CA MET A 14 0.55 -11.13 -17.98
C MET A 14 1.56 -11.96 -17.21
N ASN A 15 1.32 -13.27 -17.04
CA ASN A 15 2.27 -14.16 -16.37
C ASN A 15 3.61 -14.25 -17.11
N THR A 16 3.58 -14.43 -18.43
CA THR A 16 4.80 -14.54 -19.25
C THR A 16 5.64 -13.26 -19.20
N TRP A 17 4.97 -12.11 -19.29
CA TRP A 17 5.62 -10.82 -19.17
C TRP A 17 6.22 -10.63 -17.77
N ALA A 18 5.47 -10.95 -16.71
CA ALA A 18 5.92 -10.80 -15.33
C ALA A 18 7.14 -11.68 -15.01
N GLU A 19 7.15 -12.93 -15.49
CA GLU A 19 8.31 -13.85 -15.42
C GLU A 19 9.56 -13.21 -16.03
N THR A 20 9.41 -12.68 -17.24
CA THR A 20 10.52 -12.09 -17.99
C THR A 20 11.11 -10.90 -17.23
N VAL A 21 10.25 -9.98 -16.76
CA VAL A 21 10.69 -8.78 -16.05
C VAL A 21 11.27 -9.13 -14.68
N ALA A 22 10.66 -10.05 -13.93
CA ALA A 22 11.16 -10.50 -12.64
C ALA A 22 12.57 -11.13 -12.78
N THR A 23 12.76 -12.02 -13.75
CA THR A 23 14.07 -12.63 -14.04
C THR A 23 15.13 -11.56 -14.34
N GLN A 24 14.79 -10.56 -15.16
CA GLN A 24 15.69 -9.44 -15.43
C GLN A 24 16.05 -8.66 -14.17
N LEU A 25 15.08 -8.38 -13.30
CA LEU A 25 15.30 -7.67 -12.05
C LEU A 25 16.16 -8.47 -11.07
N GLU A 26 15.95 -9.79 -10.95
CA GLU A 26 16.71 -10.65 -10.03
C GLU A 26 18.21 -10.71 -10.34
N THR A 27 18.59 -10.54 -11.61
CA THR A 27 20.00 -10.43 -12.00
C THR A 27 20.66 -9.11 -11.61
N SER A 28 19.89 -8.14 -11.09
CA SER A 28 20.40 -6.84 -10.64
C SER A 28 20.69 -6.81 -9.13
N SER A 29 21.76 -6.11 -8.73
CA SER A 29 22.14 -5.94 -7.30
C SER A 29 21.06 -5.24 -6.45
N SER A 30 20.12 -4.55 -7.10
CA SER A 30 18.99 -3.87 -6.47
C SER A 30 17.98 -4.82 -5.80
N ILE A 31 17.83 -6.06 -6.26
CA ILE A 31 16.85 -7.00 -5.67
C ILE A 31 17.37 -7.66 -4.39
N ALA A 32 18.70 -7.81 -4.23
CA ALA A 32 19.27 -8.38 -3.01
C ALA A 32 18.94 -7.52 -1.77
N SER A 33 19.08 -6.19 -1.87
CA SER A 33 18.74 -5.26 -0.78
C SER A 33 17.24 -5.24 -0.48
N LEU A 34 16.40 -5.56 -1.46
CA LEU A 34 14.97 -5.72 -1.25
C LEU A 34 14.67 -6.98 -0.43
N ARG A 35 15.33 -8.12 -0.72
CA ARG A 35 15.13 -9.37 0.04
C ARG A 35 15.54 -9.23 1.51
N GLU A 36 16.69 -8.62 1.79
CA GLU A 36 17.13 -8.33 3.17
C GLU A 36 16.07 -7.51 3.94
N ARG A 37 15.48 -6.53 3.27
CA ARG A 37 14.42 -5.68 3.84
C ARG A 37 13.15 -6.48 4.14
N ILE A 38 12.73 -7.35 3.23
CA ILE A 38 11.56 -8.24 3.42
C ILE A 38 11.77 -9.14 4.64
N THR A 39 12.98 -9.68 4.82
CA THR A 39 13.30 -10.48 6.01
C THR A 39 13.20 -9.65 7.29
N ALA A 40 13.84 -8.49 7.33
CA ALA A 40 13.80 -7.60 8.52
C ALA A 40 12.37 -7.17 8.87
N LEU A 41 11.54 -6.96 7.86
CA LEU A 41 10.10 -6.68 7.95
C LEU A 41 9.31 -7.81 8.60
N SER A 42 9.53 -9.04 8.12
CA SER A 42 8.87 -10.24 8.63
C SER A 42 9.27 -10.54 10.08
N ASP A 43 10.55 -10.40 10.41
CA ASP A 43 11.07 -10.57 11.78
C ASP A 43 10.47 -9.54 12.73
N PHE A 44 10.39 -8.29 12.28
CA PHE A 44 9.75 -7.22 13.02
C PHE A 44 8.27 -7.53 13.28
N SER A 45 7.51 -7.88 12.25
CA SER A 45 6.10 -8.22 12.38
C SER A 45 5.89 -9.34 13.39
N THR A 46 6.62 -10.45 13.23
CA THR A 46 6.54 -11.63 14.11
C THR A 46 6.81 -11.29 15.57
N SER A 47 7.71 -10.34 15.82
CA SER A 47 8.10 -9.93 17.18
C SER A 47 7.19 -8.87 17.78
N ASN A 48 6.47 -8.09 16.96
CA ASN A 48 5.80 -6.86 17.39
C ASN A 48 4.28 -6.88 17.25
N PHE A 49 3.72 -7.77 16.43
CA PHE A 49 2.28 -7.88 16.19
C PHE A 49 1.70 -9.10 16.92
N PRO A 50 0.44 -9.01 17.40
CA PRO A 50 -0.23 -10.17 17.98
C PRO A 50 -0.40 -11.28 16.95
N ARG A 51 -0.14 -12.55 17.32
CA ARG A 51 -0.23 -13.68 16.39
C ARG A 51 -1.58 -13.77 15.64
N ALA A 52 -2.68 -13.44 16.33
CA ALA A 52 -4.02 -13.47 15.73
C ALA A 52 -4.18 -12.50 14.54
N THR A 53 -3.39 -11.42 14.48
CA THR A 53 -3.49 -10.45 13.38
C THR A 53 -2.82 -10.91 12.09
N HIS A 54 -2.00 -11.97 12.12
CA HIS A 54 -1.25 -12.43 10.95
C HIS A 54 -2.12 -13.08 9.87
N SER A 55 -3.33 -13.51 10.21
CA SER A 55 -4.27 -14.21 9.33
C SER A 55 -5.50 -13.38 8.98
N LEU A 56 -5.41 -12.05 9.10
CA LEU A 56 -6.52 -11.14 8.85
C LEU A 56 -6.43 -10.49 7.47
N PRO A 57 -7.58 -10.18 6.82
CA PRO A 57 -7.59 -9.26 5.70
C PRO A 57 -6.99 -7.91 6.10
N VAL A 58 -6.02 -7.44 5.32
CA VAL A 58 -5.22 -6.24 5.62
C VAL A 58 -5.51 -5.15 4.61
N LEU A 59 -5.96 -4.00 5.09
CA LEU A 59 -5.92 -2.76 4.32
C LEU A 59 -4.51 -2.17 4.41
N TYR A 60 -3.85 -2.04 3.27
CA TYR A 60 -2.53 -1.45 3.15
C TYR A 60 -2.59 -0.13 2.39
N MET A 61 -2.41 0.95 3.14
CA MET A 61 -2.60 2.32 2.61
C MET A 61 -1.30 2.96 2.15
N PHE A 62 -0.19 2.24 2.26
CA PHE A 62 1.07 2.68 1.72
C PHE A 62 1.14 2.29 0.24
N SER A 63 1.11 3.30 -0.60
CA SER A 63 1.71 3.20 -1.91
C SER A 63 1.14 2.17 -2.92
N GLY A 64 -0.07 1.63 -2.77
CA GLY A 64 -0.88 1.00 -3.83
C GLY A 64 -0.33 -0.23 -4.58
N THR A 65 0.87 -0.14 -5.14
CA THR A 65 1.64 -1.20 -5.79
C THR A 65 2.57 -1.95 -4.83
N ASP A 66 2.68 -1.51 -3.58
CA ASP A 66 3.66 -2.03 -2.62
C ASP A 66 3.17 -3.30 -1.90
N LEU A 67 2.72 -4.27 -2.70
CA LEU A 67 2.21 -5.55 -2.23
C LEU A 67 3.26 -6.38 -1.49
N ILE A 68 4.52 -6.33 -1.93
CA ILE A 68 5.61 -7.09 -1.30
C ILE A 68 5.82 -6.67 0.16
N THR A 69 5.78 -5.37 0.46
CA THR A 69 5.92 -4.90 1.85
C THR A 69 4.70 -5.29 2.69
N ALA A 70 3.49 -5.17 2.12
CA ALA A 70 2.26 -5.62 2.78
C ALA A 70 2.34 -7.11 3.14
N HIS A 71 2.77 -7.93 2.17
CA HIS A 71 2.96 -9.37 2.35
C HIS A 71 4.08 -9.69 3.35
N ALA A 72 5.18 -8.94 3.35
CA ALA A 72 6.27 -9.14 4.32
C ALA A 72 5.80 -8.90 5.77
N LEU A 73 4.91 -7.93 6.00
CA LEU A 73 4.32 -7.70 7.32
C LEU A 73 3.26 -8.73 7.68
N PHE A 74 2.46 -9.18 6.73
CA PHE A 74 1.34 -10.08 6.97
C PHE A 74 1.37 -11.26 6.00
N PRO A 75 2.34 -12.19 6.10
CA PRO A 75 2.54 -13.22 5.08
C PRO A 75 1.39 -14.22 4.97
N ASN A 76 0.57 -14.33 6.01
CA ASN A 76 -0.56 -15.25 6.08
C ASN A 76 -1.91 -14.54 5.92
N ALA A 77 -1.93 -13.26 5.54
CA ALA A 77 -3.18 -12.56 5.30
C ALA A 77 -3.93 -13.23 4.12
N PRO A 78 -5.23 -13.54 4.28
CA PRO A 78 -6.04 -14.12 3.21
C PRO A 78 -6.30 -13.11 2.08
N GLU A 79 -6.23 -11.81 2.37
CA GLU A 79 -6.51 -10.74 1.40
C GLU A 79 -5.72 -9.46 1.73
N TYR A 80 -5.31 -8.76 0.67
CA TYR A 80 -4.67 -7.44 0.76
C TYR A 80 -5.51 -6.42 -0.02
N HIS A 81 -6.03 -5.41 0.67
CA HIS A 81 -6.69 -4.28 0.04
C HIS A 81 -5.68 -3.14 -0.11
N LEU A 82 -5.33 -2.81 -1.34
CA LEU A 82 -4.35 -1.76 -1.65
C LEU A 82 -5.06 -0.50 -2.15
N VAL A 83 -4.64 0.67 -1.67
CA VAL A 83 -5.22 1.97 -2.07
C VAL A 83 -4.18 2.80 -2.83
N ALA A 84 -4.61 3.47 -3.90
CA ALA A 84 -3.69 4.17 -4.77
C ALA A 84 -4.29 5.35 -5.54
N ASP A 85 -3.43 6.30 -5.88
CA ASP A 85 -3.74 7.52 -6.65
C ASP A 85 -3.80 7.32 -8.17
N PHE A 86 -3.32 6.19 -8.67
CA PHE A 86 -3.22 5.92 -10.11
C PHE A 86 -4.23 4.84 -10.53
N PRO A 87 -4.65 4.82 -11.81
CA PRO A 87 -5.46 3.72 -12.32
C PRO A 87 -4.77 2.36 -12.09
N VAL A 88 -5.59 1.31 -11.93
CA VAL A 88 -5.08 -0.06 -11.85
C VAL A 88 -4.35 -0.42 -13.15
N GLY A 89 -4.87 -0.02 -14.31
CA GLY A 89 -4.34 -0.45 -15.62
C GLY A 89 -5.13 -1.63 -16.18
N HIS A 90 -4.97 -1.89 -17.47
CA HIS A 90 -5.85 -2.80 -18.20
C HIS A 90 -5.11 -4.07 -18.68
N PRO A 91 -5.65 -5.29 -18.46
CA PRO A 91 -5.04 -6.54 -18.89
C PRO A 91 -4.67 -6.61 -20.38
N SER A 92 -5.40 -5.93 -21.27
CA SER A 92 -5.09 -5.93 -22.70
C SER A 92 -3.78 -5.22 -23.05
N CYS A 93 -3.18 -4.45 -22.13
CA CYS A 93 -1.88 -3.79 -22.34
C CYS A 93 -0.79 -4.81 -22.68
N PHE A 94 -0.87 -6.02 -22.12
CA PHE A 94 0.12 -7.09 -22.31
C PHE A 94 -0.06 -7.85 -23.64
N LEU A 95 -1.09 -7.53 -24.42
CA LEU A 95 -1.30 -8.02 -25.78
C LEU A 95 -0.88 -7.01 -26.85
N ASP A 96 -0.71 -5.74 -26.46
CA ASP A 96 -0.27 -4.67 -27.34
C ASP A 96 1.23 -4.40 -27.14
N ALA A 97 2.01 -4.47 -28.22
CA ALA A 97 3.47 -4.35 -28.12
C ALA A 97 3.93 -2.98 -27.62
N ALA A 98 3.24 -1.90 -28.01
CA ALA A 98 3.60 -0.55 -27.59
C ALA A 98 3.31 -0.33 -26.10
N CYS A 99 2.13 -0.77 -25.63
CA CYS A 99 1.76 -0.71 -24.22
C CYS A 99 2.65 -1.62 -23.37
N THR A 100 2.94 -2.84 -23.83
CA THR A 100 3.84 -3.78 -23.14
C THR A 100 5.25 -3.19 -22.98
N SER A 101 5.75 -2.49 -24.00
CA SER A 101 7.04 -1.79 -23.92
C SER A 101 7.03 -0.72 -22.82
N GLN A 102 5.98 0.10 -22.77
CA GLN A 102 5.80 1.11 -21.70
C GLN A 102 5.66 0.45 -20.32
N ALA A 103 4.95 -0.67 -20.23
CA ALA A 103 4.80 -1.44 -19.00
C ALA A 103 6.14 -1.94 -18.47
N ASN A 104 7.00 -2.43 -19.39
CA ASN A 104 8.35 -2.86 -19.05
C ASN A 104 9.22 -1.71 -18.52
N GLU A 105 9.23 -0.57 -19.21
CA GLU A 105 9.95 0.63 -18.77
C GLU A 105 9.47 1.08 -17.38
N SER A 106 8.15 1.17 -17.19
CA SER A 106 7.54 1.62 -15.95
C SER A 106 7.82 0.69 -14.78
N ALA A 107 7.66 -0.63 -14.96
CA ALA A 107 7.96 -1.60 -13.92
C ALA A 107 9.46 -1.61 -13.56
N THR A 108 10.33 -1.63 -14.57
CA THR A 108 11.78 -1.61 -14.35
C THR A 108 12.23 -0.35 -13.61
N ALA A 109 11.73 0.81 -14.04
CA ALA A 109 12.03 2.08 -13.37
C ALA A 109 11.51 2.10 -11.93
N PHE A 110 10.29 1.60 -11.71
CA PHE A 110 9.70 1.48 -10.37
C PHE A 110 10.55 0.59 -9.45
N PHE A 111 10.84 -0.66 -9.83
CA PHE A 111 11.58 -1.57 -8.96
C PHE A 111 13.01 -1.13 -8.70
N LYS A 112 13.72 -0.56 -9.70
CA LYS A 112 15.04 0.04 -9.47
C LYS A 112 14.96 1.20 -8.50
N HIS A 113 13.96 2.06 -8.66
CA HIS A 113 13.77 3.20 -7.78
C HIS A 113 13.40 2.76 -6.37
N TRP A 114 12.49 1.81 -6.23
CA TRP A 114 12.02 1.26 -4.97
C TRP A 114 13.09 0.46 -4.23
N ALA A 115 13.99 -0.21 -4.94
CA ALA A 115 15.18 -0.83 -4.36
C ALA A 115 16.18 0.20 -3.85
N ASN A 116 16.42 1.27 -4.62
CA ASN A 116 17.33 2.36 -4.24
C ASN A 116 16.80 3.20 -3.08
N LEU A 117 15.49 3.34 -2.98
CA LEU A 117 14.84 3.93 -1.81
C LEU A 117 14.77 2.89 -0.70
N ARG A 118 15.07 3.27 0.54
CA ARG A 118 14.80 2.44 1.73
C ARG A 118 13.30 2.40 2.09
N PHE A 119 12.41 2.71 1.14
CA PHE A 119 10.99 3.03 1.37
C PHE A 119 10.10 2.81 0.12
N ALA A 120 8.82 2.53 0.34
CA ALA A 120 7.71 2.57 -0.61
C ALA A 120 7.06 3.97 -0.77
N ARG A 121 7.75 4.87 -1.48
CA ARG A 121 7.29 6.25 -1.69
C ARG A 121 6.34 6.40 -2.87
N GLN A 122 5.03 6.50 -2.63
CA GLN A 122 4.07 6.70 -3.75
C GLN A 122 4.21 8.05 -4.50
N SER A 123 4.96 9.01 -3.95
CA SER A 123 4.94 10.42 -4.40
C SER A 123 6.22 10.94 -5.02
N THR A 124 7.09 10.08 -5.59
CA THR A 124 8.18 10.61 -6.42
C THR A 124 7.68 10.96 -7.81
N ASN A 125 8.27 12.00 -8.40
CA ASN A 125 7.99 12.37 -9.79
C ASN A 125 8.27 11.20 -10.75
N LEU A 126 9.21 10.32 -10.40
CA LEU A 126 9.54 9.14 -11.20
C LEU A 126 8.40 8.11 -11.15
N MET A 127 7.90 7.76 -9.97
CA MET A 127 6.81 6.79 -9.82
C MET A 127 5.52 7.27 -10.49
N ARG A 128 5.22 8.56 -10.35
CA ARG A 128 4.11 9.19 -11.09
C ARG A 128 4.25 9.00 -12.60
N ARG A 129 5.41 9.34 -13.18
CA ARG A 129 5.64 9.18 -14.62
C ARG A 129 5.56 7.73 -15.08
N ALA A 130 5.94 6.77 -14.23
CA ALA A 130 5.86 5.35 -14.53
C ALA A 130 4.39 4.90 -14.59
N PHE A 131 3.58 5.24 -13.59
CA PHE A 131 2.22 4.72 -13.49
C PHE A 131 1.16 5.51 -14.26
N GLU A 132 1.38 6.79 -14.57
CA GLU A 132 0.45 7.58 -15.41
C GLU A 132 0.25 6.99 -16.82
N ARG A 133 1.22 6.22 -17.33
CA ARG A 133 1.19 5.67 -18.70
C ARG A 133 0.38 4.40 -18.82
N VAL A 134 0.52 3.49 -17.86
CA VAL A 134 0.08 2.08 -17.96
C VAL A 134 -0.68 1.59 -16.73
N GLY A 135 -0.83 2.44 -15.71
CA GLY A 135 -1.37 2.06 -14.41
C GLY A 135 -0.40 1.26 -13.55
N GLN A 136 -0.94 0.65 -12.51
CA GLN A 136 -0.21 -0.04 -11.43
C GLN A 136 -0.07 -1.55 -11.63
N LEU A 137 -0.89 -2.14 -12.51
CA LEU A 137 -0.95 -3.56 -12.81
C LEU A 137 0.43 -4.15 -13.16
N PRO A 138 1.30 -3.49 -13.97
CA PRO A 138 2.64 -4.00 -14.23
C PRO A 138 3.46 -4.24 -12.96
N ALA A 139 3.40 -3.32 -11.98
CA ALA A 139 4.14 -3.49 -10.74
C ALA A 139 3.55 -4.61 -9.87
N LEU A 140 2.21 -4.69 -9.78
CA LEU A 140 1.53 -5.75 -9.02
C LEU A 140 1.85 -7.15 -9.57
N LEU A 141 1.88 -7.32 -10.89
CA LEU A 141 2.20 -8.60 -11.52
C LEU A 141 3.64 -9.04 -11.24
N VAL A 142 4.61 -8.12 -11.36
CA VAL A 142 6.00 -8.41 -11.03
C VAL A 142 6.14 -8.70 -9.53
N SER A 143 5.41 -7.98 -8.67
CA SER A 143 5.38 -8.26 -7.23
C SER A 143 4.88 -9.66 -6.92
N LEU A 144 3.74 -10.07 -7.50
CA LEU A 144 3.23 -11.44 -7.37
C LEU A 144 4.30 -12.46 -7.79
N ARG A 145 4.94 -12.23 -8.94
CA ARG A 145 5.96 -13.14 -9.45
C ARG A 145 7.17 -13.26 -8.54
N LEU A 146 7.68 -12.14 -8.02
CA LEU A 146 8.80 -12.09 -7.08
C LEU A 146 8.48 -12.77 -5.73
N MET A 147 7.20 -12.81 -5.35
CA MET A 147 6.72 -13.57 -4.19
C MET A 147 6.48 -15.06 -4.50
N GLY A 148 6.76 -15.51 -5.73
CA GLY A 148 6.51 -16.88 -6.15
C GLY A 148 5.03 -17.21 -6.39
N GLN A 149 4.18 -16.19 -6.53
CA GLN A 149 2.74 -16.34 -6.73
C GLN A 149 2.37 -16.14 -8.20
N PRO A 150 1.79 -17.14 -8.88
CA PRO A 150 1.27 -16.97 -10.23
C PRO A 150 -0.06 -16.20 -10.22
N LEU A 151 -0.32 -15.44 -11.28
CA LEU A 151 -1.64 -14.84 -11.49
C LEU A 151 -2.60 -15.89 -12.04
N ILE A 152 -3.59 -16.28 -11.24
CA ILE A 152 -4.61 -17.27 -11.64
C ILE A 152 -5.93 -16.63 -12.09
N HIS A 153 -6.21 -15.41 -11.63
CA HIS A 153 -7.45 -14.71 -11.90
C HIS A 153 -7.20 -13.20 -11.79
N ALA A 154 -7.89 -12.43 -12.63
CA ALA A 154 -7.92 -10.98 -12.54
C ALA A 154 -9.30 -10.49 -12.98
N ALA A 155 -9.90 -9.62 -12.17
CA ALA A 155 -11.13 -8.94 -12.47
C ALA A 155 -10.95 -7.43 -12.26
N THR A 156 -11.57 -6.64 -13.12
CA THR A 156 -11.60 -5.18 -13.03
C THR A 156 -13.03 -4.72 -12.96
N GLN A 157 -13.33 -3.86 -12.01
CA GLN A 157 -14.63 -3.23 -11.85
C GLN A 157 -14.46 -1.72 -11.92
N ASP A 158 -15.05 -1.10 -12.94
CA ASP A 158 -15.09 0.36 -13.08
C ASP A 158 -16.22 0.92 -12.20
N VAL A 159 -16.04 0.90 -10.88
CA VAL A 159 -16.95 1.55 -9.93
C VAL A 159 -16.16 2.58 -9.14
N MET A 160 -16.15 3.81 -9.64
CA MET A 160 -16.12 4.94 -8.72
C MET A 160 -17.53 5.05 -8.11
N PRO A 161 -17.70 4.96 -6.78
CA PRO A 161 -18.95 5.35 -6.14
C PRO A 161 -19.40 6.72 -6.69
N PRO A 162 -20.69 6.90 -7.06
CA PRO A 162 -21.19 8.15 -7.65
C PRO A 162 -20.80 9.40 -6.84
N SER A 163 -20.66 9.25 -5.52
CA SER A 163 -20.21 10.28 -4.56
C SER A 163 -18.78 10.81 -4.76
N LEU A 164 -17.92 10.12 -5.52
CA LEU A 164 -16.52 10.53 -5.76
C LEU A 164 -16.33 11.30 -7.07
N SER A 165 -17.31 11.23 -7.98
CA SER A 165 -17.23 11.85 -9.31
C SER A 165 -17.22 13.39 -9.27
N ALA A 166 -17.77 14.00 -8.21
CA ALA A 166 -17.94 15.45 -8.11
C ALA A 166 -16.88 16.17 -7.24
N GLY A 167 -16.00 15.46 -6.53
CA GLY A 167 -15.17 16.04 -5.46
C GLY A 167 -13.66 15.88 -5.57
N ILE A 168 -13.14 14.87 -6.28
CA ILE A 168 -11.69 14.61 -6.32
C ILE A 168 -11.06 15.46 -7.44
N LYS A 169 -10.91 16.76 -7.20
CA LYS A 169 -9.94 17.60 -7.94
C LYS A 169 -8.64 17.83 -7.16
N THR A 170 -8.48 17.19 -6.00
CA THR A 170 -7.28 17.30 -5.19
C THR A 170 -6.78 15.91 -4.82
N ARG A 171 -5.51 15.68 -5.15
CA ARG A 171 -4.64 14.52 -4.87
C ARG A 171 -5.19 13.66 -3.71
N ALA A 172 -5.56 12.41 -3.99
CA ALA A 172 -6.07 11.48 -2.98
C ALA A 172 -4.91 10.95 -2.11
N ALA A 173 -4.20 11.87 -1.47
CA ALA A 173 -3.36 11.52 -0.35
C ALA A 173 -4.25 10.75 0.66
N PRO A 174 -3.82 9.58 1.14
CA PRO A 174 -4.66 8.64 1.91
C PRO A 174 -5.49 9.30 3.02
N HIS A 175 -4.98 10.36 3.65
CA HIS A 175 -5.71 11.13 4.67
C HIS A 175 -7.07 11.72 4.24
N TRP A 176 -7.26 12.12 2.96
CA TRP A 176 -8.54 12.70 2.51
C TRP A 176 -9.58 11.65 2.19
N ILE A 177 -9.18 10.56 1.51
CA ILE A 177 -10.13 9.53 1.10
C ILE A 177 -10.71 8.80 2.31
N LEU A 178 -9.88 8.60 3.34
CA LEU A 178 -10.25 7.87 4.54
C LEU A 178 -11.18 8.65 5.48
N ARG A 179 -11.17 9.98 5.42
CA ARG A 179 -12.16 10.81 6.14
C ARG A 179 -13.57 10.69 5.55
N ASN A 180 -13.73 10.06 4.39
CA ASN A 180 -15.05 9.81 3.84
C ASN A 180 -15.73 8.65 4.56
N ARG A 181 -16.98 8.86 4.97
CA ARG A 181 -17.80 7.87 5.68
C ARG A 181 -17.92 6.54 4.93
N TRP A 182 -18.08 6.58 3.61
CA TRP A 182 -18.20 5.37 2.81
C TRP A 182 -16.92 4.53 2.83
N MET A 183 -15.74 5.16 2.83
CA MET A 183 -14.46 4.45 2.86
C MET A 183 -14.26 3.85 4.25
N ALA A 184 -14.55 4.61 5.32
CA ALA A 184 -14.51 4.07 6.68
C ALA A 184 -15.45 2.86 6.83
N ALA A 185 -16.69 2.95 6.33
CA ALA A 185 -17.64 1.84 6.36
C ALA A 185 -17.14 0.62 5.55
N TRP A 186 -16.60 0.84 4.36
CA TRP A 186 -16.04 -0.22 3.52
C TRP A 186 -14.84 -0.91 4.19
N VAL A 187 -13.91 -0.13 4.75
CA VAL A 187 -12.75 -0.65 5.50
C VAL A 187 -13.19 -1.50 6.67
N LEU A 188 -14.22 -1.05 7.40
CA LEU A 188 -14.77 -1.85 8.48
C LEU A 188 -15.37 -3.15 7.93
N GLU A 189 -16.15 -3.11 6.88
CA GLU A 189 -16.78 -4.32 6.33
C GLU A 189 -15.77 -5.35 5.78
N HIS A 190 -14.64 -4.91 5.22
CA HIS A 190 -13.74 -5.79 4.46
C HIS A 190 -12.41 -6.05 5.17
N SER A 191 -12.02 -5.24 6.17
CA SER A 191 -10.71 -5.36 6.82
C SER A 191 -10.82 -5.55 8.33
N ALA A 192 -9.98 -6.42 8.87
CA ALA A 192 -9.84 -6.63 10.30
C ALA A 192 -8.49 -6.10 10.85
N ALA A 193 -7.57 -5.76 9.96
CA ALA A 193 -6.35 -5.01 10.24
C ALA A 193 -6.14 -3.89 9.21
N THR A 194 -5.59 -2.76 9.64
CA THR A 194 -5.22 -1.65 8.76
C THR A 194 -3.80 -1.19 9.05
N LEU A 195 -3.04 -0.93 7.98
CA LEU A 195 -1.71 -0.34 8.06
C LEU A 195 -1.67 1.02 7.38
N HIS A 196 -1.17 2.01 8.10
CA HIS A 196 -0.97 3.35 7.54
C HIS A 196 0.15 4.15 8.19
N ASP A 197 0.53 5.21 7.50
CA ASP A 197 1.48 6.19 7.98
C ASP A 197 0.79 7.20 8.90
N GLU A 198 1.51 8.28 9.19
CA GLU A 198 1.03 9.41 9.98
C GLU A 198 -0.20 10.12 9.42
N SER A 199 -0.49 9.94 8.14
CA SER A 199 -1.62 10.57 7.44
C SER A 199 -2.89 9.69 7.51
N GLY A 200 -2.80 8.44 7.95
CA GLY A 200 -3.96 7.56 8.06
C GLY A 200 -4.92 7.87 9.23
N LEU A 201 -5.97 7.06 9.36
CA LEU A 201 -7.05 7.28 10.35
C LEU A 201 -6.59 6.99 11.77
N ARG A 202 -6.77 7.94 12.69
CA ARG A 202 -6.75 7.60 14.12
C ARG A 202 -8.01 6.77 14.43
N PRO A 203 -7.93 5.62 15.12
CA PRO A 203 -9.13 4.84 15.41
C PRO A 203 -10.17 5.56 16.28
N CYS A 204 -9.79 6.61 17.01
CA CYS A 204 -10.74 7.49 17.70
C CYS A 204 -11.67 8.31 16.77
N PHE A 205 -11.41 8.35 15.46
CA PHE A 205 -12.26 9.02 14.46
C PHE A 205 -13.28 8.10 13.79
N TYR A 206 -13.32 6.81 14.12
CA TYR A 206 -14.49 5.99 13.85
C TYR A 206 -15.59 6.51 14.80
N ASN A 207 -16.49 7.34 14.25
CA ASN A 207 -17.44 8.11 15.04
C ASN A 207 -18.59 7.23 15.55
N ALA A 208 -18.75 7.18 16.88
CA ALA A 208 -19.78 6.40 17.57
C ALA A 208 -21.21 6.77 17.17
N SER A 209 -21.45 8.00 16.68
CA SER A 209 -22.78 8.43 16.23
C SER A 209 -23.26 7.70 14.96
N GLU A 210 -22.40 6.92 14.31
CA GLU A 210 -22.71 6.12 13.12
C GLU A 210 -22.63 4.60 13.38
N GLY A 211 -22.57 4.17 14.64
CA GLY A 211 -22.43 2.76 15.03
C GLY A 211 -20.99 2.22 15.00
N LEU A 212 -19.99 3.10 14.87
CA LEU A 212 -18.57 2.75 14.79
C LEU A 212 -17.88 3.18 16.07
N VAL A 213 -17.47 2.28 16.96
CA VAL A 213 -16.80 2.69 18.20
C VAL A 213 -15.30 2.46 18.07
N GLY A 214 -14.49 3.53 18.12
CA GLY A 214 -13.02 3.42 18.14
C GLY A 214 -12.47 2.56 19.29
N SER A 215 -13.28 2.28 20.31
CA SER A 215 -12.97 1.32 21.37
C SER A 215 -12.91 -0.13 20.88
N ASP A 216 -13.50 -0.44 19.74
CA ASP A 216 -13.52 -1.79 19.16
C ASP A 216 -12.22 -2.11 18.44
N TRP A 217 -11.35 -1.12 18.29
CA TRP A 217 -10.03 -1.28 17.69
C TRP A 217 -8.94 -1.11 18.74
N GLN A 218 -7.92 -1.94 18.65
CA GLN A 218 -6.66 -1.71 19.32
C GLN A 218 -5.68 -1.11 18.32
N THR A 219 -5.16 0.06 18.68
CA THR A 219 -4.16 0.79 17.92
C THR A 219 -2.79 0.48 18.48
N VAL A 220 -1.88 0.05 17.62
CA VAL A 220 -0.49 -0.15 17.94
C VAL A 220 0.39 0.68 17.03
N ARG A 221 1.40 1.26 17.64
CA ARG A 221 2.16 2.39 17.10
C ARG A 221 3.62 2.01 17.10
N ARG A 222 4.29 2.24 15.97
CA ARG A 222 5.70 1.88 15.75
C ARG A 222 6.37 2.99 14.95
N GLY A 223 7.67 3.21 15.20
CA GLY A 223 8.47 4.23 14.53
C GLY A 223 8.59 5.55 15.29
N HIS A 224 9.39 6.46 14.72
CA HIS A 224 9.70 7.77 15.31
C HIS A 224 9.23 8.91 14.40
N PHE A 225 8.51 9.85 14.98
CA PHE A 225 7.84 10.94 14.24
C PHE A 225 8.72 12.16 14.01
N ALA A 226 9.93 11.95 13.51
CA ALA A 226 10.94 13.02 13.38
C ALA A 226 10.53 14.10 12.36
N ASP A 227 9.88 13.73 11.25
CA ASP A 227 9.66 14.63 10.11
C ASP A 227 8.37 15.46 10.16
N PHE A 228 7.44 15.14 11.06
CA PHE A 228 6.20 15.92 11.21
C PHE A 228 6.45 17.36 11.64
N GLU A 229 7.50 17.59 12.44
CA GLU A 229 7.80 18.90 13.01
C GLU A 229 8.05 19.99 11.95
N ASN A 230 8.51 19.62 10.75
CA ASN A 230 8.91 20.59 9.72
C ASN A 230 7.88 20.79 8.61
N ARG A 231 7.05 19.79 8.27
CA ARG A 231 6.22 19.82 7.05
C ARG A 231 4.71 19.90 7.30
N GLU A 232 4.21 19.21 8.32
CA GLU A 232 2.77 19.03 8.56
C GLU A 232 2.21 19.88 9.71
N VAL A 233 3.08 20.51 10.52
CA VAL A 233 2.69 21.51 11.55
C VAL A 233 1.83 22.64 10.96
N ARG A 234 2.03 22.98 9.68
CA ARG A 234 1.22 23.98 8.98
C ARG A 234 -0.20 23.52 8.70
N TRP A 235 -0.42 22.23 8.48
CA TRP A 235 -1.73 21.65 8.16
C TRP A 235 -2.53 21.32 9.43
N TYR A 236 -1.85 20.99 10.53
CA TYR A 236 -2.47 20.59 11.81
C TYR A 236 -1.87 21.29 13.04
N PRO A 237 -1.88 22.64 13.10
CA PRO A 237 -1.20 23.38 14.16
C PRO A 237 -1.78 23.10 15.56
N GLY A 238 -3.06 22.76 15.66
CA GLY A 238 -3.73 22.45 16.93
C GLY A 238 -3.48 21.04 17.48
N GLU A 239 -2.97 20.13 16.66
CA GLU A 239 -2.83 18.69 17.01
C GLU A 239 -1.36 18.28 17.24
N LYS A 240 -0.41 19.21 17.08
CA LYS A 240 1.04 18.92 17.08
C LYS A 240 1.52 18.15 18.30
N ALA A 241 1.17 18.61 19.49
CA ALA A 241 1.64 18.00 20.74
C ALA A 241 1.07 16.59 20.93
N GLU A 242 -0.20 16.40 20.58
CA GLU A 242 -0.87 15.11 20.62
C GLU A 242 -0.22 14.13 19.63
N LEU A 243 -0.02 14.55 18.38
CA LEU A 243 0.60 13.71 17.34
C LEU A 243 2.05 13.35 17.69
N LYS A 244 2.84 14.28 18.26
CA LYS A 244 4.19 13.98 18.74
C LYS A 244 4.22 12.96 19.87
N ALA A 245 3.34 13.08 20.85
CA ALA A 245 3.22 12.11 21.93
C ALA A 245 2.67 10.75 21.44
N PHE A 246 1.85 10.78 20.40
CA PHE A 246 1.20 9.60 19.85
C PHE A 246 2.21 8.62 19.21
N PHE A 247 3.33 9.09 18.66
CA PHE A 247 4.27 8.26 17.88
C PHE A 247 5.63 8.02 18.57
N GLN A 248 5.60 7.56 19.82
CA GLN A 248 6.77 7.13 20.60
C GLN A 248 6.80 5.61 20.78
N GLY A 249 6.97 4.85 19.69
CA GLY A 249 6.98 3.37 19.70
C GLY A 249 8.34 2.76 19.35
N PRO A 250 8.48 1.42 19.44
CA PRO A 250 9.64 0.71 18.91
C PRO A 250 9.96 1.13 17.47
N GLU A 251 11.23 1.35 17.19
CA GLU A 251 11.71 1.80 15.89
C GLU A 251 11.41 0.77 14.81
N LEU A 252 11.02 1.26 13.63
CA LEU A 252 10.83 0.41 12.46
C LEU A 252 12.19 0.10 11.84
N PRO A 253 12.42 -1.11 11.31
CA PRO A 253 13.70 -1.45 10.71
C PRO A 253 13.98 -0.69 9.39
N PHE A 254 13.04 0.14 8.94
CA PHE A 254 13.09 0.88 7.68
C PHE A 254 12.15 2.09 7.73
N GLN A 255 12.22 2.91 6.69
CA GLN A 255 11.44 4.13 6.58
C GLN A 255 10.08 3.83 5.95
N PHE A 256 9.02 4.35 6.56
CA PHE A 256 7.64 4.36 6.08
C PHE A 256 7.15 5.81 5.92
N GLY A 257 6.13 6.03 5.09
CA GLY A 257 5.49 7.33 4.94
C GLY A 257 6.35 8.40 4.25
N TYR A 258 5.92 9.67 4.30
CA TYR A 258 6.54 10.77 3.54
C TYR A 258 7.87 11.27 4.14
N ALA A 259 8.47 10.52 5.08
CA ALA A 259 9.68 10.88 5.78
C ALA A 259 10.84 11.12 4.79
N GLN A 260 11.18 12.39 4.60
CA GLN A 260 12.13 12.85 3.59
C GLN A 260 13.54 12.99 4.19
N HIS A 261 13.70 12.99 5.52
CA HIS A 261 14.95 13.34 6.18
C HIS A 261 15.23 12.54 7.46
N GLY A 262 16.02 11.46 7.33
CA GLY A 262 16.83 10.93 8.44
C GLY A 262 16.11 10.24 9.61
N GLY A 263 14.79 10.13 9.60
CA GLY A 263 14.02 9.37 10.60
C GLY A 263 13.63 7.97 10.13
N LEU A 264 13.42 7.04 11.07
CA LEU A 264 12.69 5.79 10.82
C LEU A 264 11.20 6.14 10.80
N GLY A 265 10.50 5.80 9.72
CA GLY A 265 9.13 6.27 9.48
C GLY A 265 8.14 5.75 10.51
N VAL A 266 6.86 6.07 10.34
CA VAL A 266 5.81 5.65 11.27
C VAL A 266 4.93 4.57 10.64
N LEU A 267 4.60 3.57 11.44
CA LEU A 267 3.59 2.58 11.13
C LEU A 267 2.56 2.59 12.24
N LEU A 268 1.35 2.96 11.86
CA LEU A 268 0.17 2.71 12.66
C LEU A 268 -0.47 1.43 12.14
N ALA A 269 -0.54 0.46 13.04
CA ALA A 269 -1.32 -0.74 12.86
C ALA A 269 -2.56 -0.61 13.74
N ALA A 270 -3.74 -0.82 13.18
CA ALA A 270 -4.95 -0.97 13.95
C ALA A 270 -5.58 -2.32 13.62
N TRP A 271 -6.16 -2.96 14.63
CA TRP A 271 -6.91 -4.20 14.46
C TRP A 271 -8.12 -4.20 15.37
N ARG A 272 -9.13 -5.00 15.03
CA ARG A 272 -10.31 -5.19 15.87
C ARG A 272 -9.96 -5.93 17.16
N ARG A 273 -10.48 -5.49 18.30
CA ARG A 273 -10.26 -6.09 19.63
C ARG A 273 -10.90 -7.46 19.77
N GLU A 274 -12.07 -7.67 19.16
CA GLU A 274 -12.75 -8.96 19.14
C GLU A 274 -11.94 -10.08 18.45
N VAL A 275 -10.88 -9.71 17.74
CA VAL A 275 -10.02 -10.60 16.96
C VAL A 275 -8.71 -10.95 17.70
N LEU A 276 -8.44 -10.32 18.86
CA LEU A 276 -7.29 -10.62 19.71
C LEU A 276 -7.64 -11.57 20.84
#